data_AF-A0A6M1YFX5-F1
#
_entry.id   AF-A0A6M1YFX5-F1
#
_cell.length_a   1.000
_cell.length_b   1.000
_cell.length_c   1.000
_cell.angle_alpha   90.00
_cell.angle_beta   90.00
_cell.angle_gamma   90.00
#
_symmetry.space_group_name_H-M   'P 1'
#
loop_
_entity.id
_entity.type
_entity.pdbx_description
1 polymer ?
#
loop_
_entity_poly.entity_id
_entity_poly.type
_entity_poly.pdbx_seq_one_letter_code
_entity_poly.pdbx_strand_id
1 'polypeptide(L)'
;MQRVLKKIFLIDEKTENTLKFWVLLGPFFLLLSIILAPFELAVLATAALFLSYRFKFKGLFLSLIALTAFSLYTQVNLVENHLWNLGLEASIALSLIITAFGLDEIKNFISHKRENPQDLLNLQQQINENQKAFENTEKNYQVNINQLTNDLDTKAENLKLTYLENENLKKDLTENTQRKDYLLNELDQKVKETEDLQVKLDELYEKISFLKDEEFLLEKNKTSLKEIEELKNLSA
;
A
#
# COMPACT_ATOMS: atom_id res chain seq x y z
N MET A 1 12.38 -10.06 -0.45
CA MET A 1 13.86 -10.05 -0.68
C MET A 1 14.49 -11.45 -0.74
N GLN A 2 14.28 -12.34 0.24
CA GLN A 2 14.86 -13.71 0.22
C GLN A 2 14.46 -14.58 -0.99
N ARG A 3 13.24 -14.42 -1.53
CA ARG A 3 12.78 -15.16 -2.72
C ARG A 3 13.43 -14.68 -4.03
N VAL A 4 13.89 -13.43 -4.09
CA VAL A 4 14.54 -12.86 -5.28
C VAL A 4 16.00 -13.31 -5.34
N LEU A 5 16.70 -13.29 -4.20
CA LEU A 5 18.04 -13.87 -4.07
C LEU A 5 18.06 -15.39 -4.38
N LYS A 6 17.04 -16.15 -3.95
CA LYS A 6 16.90 -17.57 -4.30
C LYS A 6 16.68 -17.84 -5.81
N LYS A 7 16.09 -16.89 -6.55
CA LYS A 7 15.91 -17.02 -8.00
C LYS A 7 17.16 -16.66 -8.80
N ILE A 8 18.00 -15.77 -8.26
CA ILE A 8 19.25 -15.33 -8.91
C ILE A 8 20.34 -16.41 -8.75
N PHE A 9 20.38 -17.10 -7.61
CA PHE A 9 21.17 -18.32 -7.44
C PHE A 9 20.42 -19.55 -7.97
N LEU A 10 20.22 -19.62 -9.29
CA LEU A 10 19.86 -20.82 -10.06
C LEU A 10 20.94 -21.90 -9.90
N ILE A 11 21.13 -22.38 -8.67
CA ILE A 11 21.79 -23.64 -8.41
C ILE A 11 20.66 -24.66 -8.51
N ASP A 12 20.64 -25.40 -9.61
CA ASP A 12 19.85 -26.62 -9.69
C ASP A 12 20.34 -27.53 -8.55
N GLU A 13 19.63 -27.56 -7.41
CA GLU A 13 19.95 -28.45 -6.28
C GLU A 13 20.12 -29.91 -6.76
N LYS A 14 19.47 -30.24 -7.88
CA LYS A 14 19.57 -31.52 -8.57
C LYS A 14 20.95 -31.77 -9.19
N THR A 15 21.58 -30.77 -9.82
CA THR A 15 22.93 -30.91 -10.40
C THR A 15 24.02 -30.84 -9.34
N GLU A 16 23.81 -30.06 -8.27
CA GLU A 16 24.73 -30.03 -7.14
C GLU A 16 24.73 -31.37 -6.38
N ASN A 17 23.57 -31.98 -6.18
CA ASN A 17 23.47 -33.27 -5.51
C ASN A 17 24.00 -34.43 -6.36
N THR A 18 23.81 -34.41 -7.69
CA THR A 18 24.44 -35.40 -8.56
C THR A 18 25.96 -35.24 -8.60
N LEU A 19 26.47 -34.00 -8.66
CA LEU A 19 27.91 -33.74 -8.60
C LEU A 19 28.54 -34.22 -7.29
N LYS A 20 27.93 -33.88 -6.15
CA LYS A 20 28.37 -34.35 -4.82
C LYS A 20 28.39 -35.87 -4.74
N PHE A 21 27.37 -36.53 -5.32
CA PHE A 21 27.31 -37.99 -5.36
C PHE A 21 28.47 -38.59 -6.16
N TRP A 22 28.72 -38.13 -7.40
CA TRP A 22 29.80 -38.65 -8.26
C TRP A 22 31.20 -38.38 -7.70
N VAL A 23 31.41 -37.22 -7.10
CA VAL A 23 32.70 -36.84 -6.48
C VAL A 23 32.99 -37.67 -5.24
N LEU A 24 31.98 -38.08 -4.48
CA LEU A 24 32.16 -38.95 -3.31
C LEU A 24 32.34 -40.42 -3.71
N LEU A 25 31.66 -40.84 -4.78
CA LEU A 25 31.64 -42.22 -5.26
C LEU A 25 33.01 -42.70 -5.76
N GLY A 26 33.73 -41.85 -6.51
CA GLY A 26 35.05 -42.19 -7.07
C GLY A 26 36.09 -42.57 -6.01
N PRO A 27 36.40 -41.70 -5.04
CA PRO A 27 37.33 -41.99 -3.94
C PRO A 27 36.89 -43.17 -3.08
N PHE A 28 35.57 -43.38 -2.91
CA PHE A 28 35.05 -44.52 -2.16
C PHE A 28 35.35 -45.86 -2.84
N PHE A 29 35.12 -45.96 -4.16
CA PHE A 29 35.49 -47.16 -4.93
C PHE A 29 37.00 -47.35 -5.01
N LEU A 30 37.78 -46.27 -5.03
CA LEU A 30 39.24 -46.32 -5.02
C LEU A 30 39.74 -46.91 -3.70
N LEU A 31 39.21 -46.42 -2.57
CA LEU A 31 39.55 -46.93 -1.23
C LEU A 31 39.17 -48.40 -1.08
N LEU A 32 37.98 -48.79 -1.54
CA LEU A 32 37.55 -50.19 -1.55
C LEU A 32 38.49 -51.06 -2.41
N SER A 33 38.87 -50.58 -3.60
CA SER A 33 39.77 -51.31 -4.49
C SER A 33 41.19 -51.44 -3.91
N ILE A 34 41.68 -50.45 -3.17
CA ILE A 34 42.97 -50.50 -2.46
C ILE A 34 42.95 -51.55 -1.33
N ILE A 35 41.85 -51.68 -0.59
CA ILE A 35 41.74 -52.66 0.52
C ILE A 35 41.80 -54.10 0.00
N LEU A 36 41.19 -54.37 -1.15
CA LEU A 36 41.17 -55.70 -1.77
C LEU A 36 42.40 -56.00 -2.65
N ALA A 37 43.21 -54.98 -2.95
CA ALA A 37 44.35 -55.11 -3.84
C ALA A 37 45.58 -55.74 -3.16
N PRO A 38 46.41 -56.50 -3.90
CA PRO A 38 47.73 -56.89 -3.42
C PRO A 38 48.61 -55.65 -3.18
N PHE A 39 49.56 -55.76 -2.24
CA PHE A 39 50.37 -54.63 -1.75
C PHE A 39 51.04 -53.81 -2.87
N GLU A 40 51.56 -54.47 -3.90
CA GLU A 40 52.21 -53.82 -5.05
C GLU A 40 51.25 -52.91 -5.83
N LEU A 41 50.01 -53.36 -6.00
CA LEU A 41 48.97 -52.65 -6.72
C LEU A 41 48.41 -51.48 -5.88
N ALA A 42 48.39 -51.62 -4.55
CA ALA A 42 48.03 -50.53 -3.63
C ALA A 42 49.07 -49.39 -3.64
N VAL A 43 50.37 -49.71 -3.70
CA VAL A 43 51.44 -48.71 -3.85
C VAL A 43 51.32 -47.97 -5.18
N LEU A 44 51.03 -48.71 -6.25
CA LEU A 44 50.83 -48.10 -7.58
C LEU A 44 49.58 -47.23 -7.64
N ALA A 45 48.47 -47.65 -7.02
CA ALA A 45 47.23 -46.87 -6.93
C ALA A 45 47.39 -45.58 -6.12
N THR A 46 48.14 -45.61 -5.01
CA THR A 46 48.42 -44.42 -4.19
C THR A 46 49.37 -43.44 -4.91
N ALA A 47 50.40 -43.95 -5.59
CA ALA A 47 51.27 -43.14 -6.46
C ALA A 47 50.49 -42.53 -7.63
N ALA A 48 49.58 -43.29 -8.25
CA ALA A 48 48.68 -42.82 -9.30
C ALA A 48 47.75 -41.70 -8.82
N LEU A 49 47.19 -41.82 -7.62
CA LEU A 49 46.36 -40.79 -7.00
C LEU A 49 47.16 -39.51 -6.76
N PHE A 50 48.37 -39.63 -6.22
CA PHE A 50 49.26 -38.48 -6.02
C PHE A 50 49.63 -37.78 -7.33
N LEU A 51 49.93 -38.55 -8.38
CA LEU A 51 50.20 -38.00 -9.71
C LEU A 51 48.98 -37.32 -10.33
N SER A 52 47.80 -37.93 -10.21
CA SER A 52 46.53 -37.36 -10.68
C SER A 52 46.21 -36.04 -9.95
N TYR A 53 46.46 -35.98 -8.64
CA TYR A 53 46.32 -34.75 -7.86
C TYR A 53 47.30 -33.65 -8.30
N ARG A 54 48.59 -34.00 -8.47
CA ARG A 54 49.64 -33.01 -8.75
C ARG A 54 49.67 -32.52 -10.20
N PHE A 55 49.42 -33.42 -11.16
CA PHE A 55 49.58 -33.20 -12.60
C PHE A 55 48.26 -33.26 -13.38
N LYS A 56 47.10 -33.41 -12.70
CA LYS A 56 45.75 -33.34 -13.29
C LYS A 56 45.57 -34.38 -14.40
N PHE A 57 44.92 -34.03 -15.51
CA PHE A 57 44.71 -34.92 -16.67
C PHE A 57 46.00 -35.56 -17.19
N LYS A 58 47.13 -34.82 -17.21
CA LYS A 58 48.43 -35.40 -17.61
C LYS A 58 48.89 -36.49 -16.64
N GLY A 59 48.64 -36.30 -15.34
CA GLY A 59 48.87 -37.29 -14.30
C GLY A 59 47.96 -38.51 -14.43
N LEU A 60 46.69 -38.32 -14.80
CA LEU A 60 45.75 -39.41 -15.08
C LEU A 60 46.24 -40.27 -16.25
N PHE A 61 46.61 -39.68 -17.38
CA PHE A 61 47.14 -40.44 -18.53
C PHE A 61 48.42 -41.19 -18.17
N LEU A 62 49.33 -40.54 -17.43
CA LEU A 62 50.58 -41.17 -17.00
C LEU A 62 50.32 -42.33 -16.01
N SER A 63 49.33 -42.17 -15.14
CA SER A 63 48.91 -43.24 -14.22
C SER A 63 48.22 -44.41 -14.92
N LEU A 64 47.43 -44.16 -15.96
CA LEU A 64 46.82 -45.21 -16.78
C LEU A 64 47.89 -45.96 -17.58
N ILE A 65 48.86 -45.26 -18.15
CA ILE A 65 49.99 -45.88 -18.86
C ILE A 65 50.84 -46.73 -17.90
N ALA A 66 51.09 -46.24 -16.69
CA ALA A 66 51.81 -47.00 -15.67
C ALA A 66 51.03 -48.26 -15.24
N LEU A 67 49.71 -48.14 -15.08
CA LEU A 67 48.82 -49.26 -14.73
C LEU A 67 48.74 -50.29 -15.85
N THR A 68 48.66 -49.88 -17.11
CA THR A 68 48.66 -50.81 -18.26
C THR A 68 50.01 -51.49 -18.45
N ALA A 69 51.12 -50.76 -18.27
CA ALA A 69 52.46 -51.36 -18.29
C ALA A 69 52.64 -52.38 -17.15
N PHE A 70 52.14 -52.06 -15.96
CA PHE A 70 52.14 -52.98 -14.81
C PHE A 70 51.27 -54.20 -15.07
N SER A 71 50.07 -54.02 -15.63
CA SER A 71 49.15 -55.11 -16.03
C SER A 71 49.79 -56.07 -17.03
N LEU A 72 50.48 -55.55 -18.05
CA LEU A 72 51.19 -56.38 -19.02
C LEU A 72 52.36 -57.14 -18.37
N TYR A 73 53.08 -56.50 -17.44
CA TYR A 73 54.18 -57.14 -16.72
C TYR A 73 53.68 -58.27 -15.81
N THR A 74 52.60 -58.04 -15.06
CA THR A 74 52.02 -59.05 -14.16
C THR A 74 51.39 -60.20 -14.93
N GLN A 75 50.73 -59.95 -16.05
CA GLN A 75 50.16 -61.00 -16.91
C GLN A 75 51.21 -61.92 -17.53
N VAL A 76 52.40 -61.40 -17.83
CA VAL A 76 53.50 -62.20 -18.40
C VAL A 76 54.22 -63.03 -17.34
N ASN A 77 54.29 -62.57 -16.09
CA ASN A 77 55.14 -63.16 -15.06
C ASN A 77 54.42 -63.90 -13.92
N LEU A 78 53.14 -63.61 -13.63
CA LEU A 78 52.38 -64.21 -12.53
C LEU A 78 51.32 -65.17 -13.05
N VAL A 79 51.35 -66.45 -12.66
CA VAL A 79 50.52 -67.52 -13.23
C VAL A 79 49.14 -67.65 -12.57
N GLU A 80 48.89 -67.00 -11.43
CA GLU A 80 47.66 -67.20 -10.65
C GLU A 80 46.72 -65.98 -10.68
N ASN A 81 45.42 -66.27 -10.85
CA ASN A 81 44.30 -65.33 -10.73
C ASN A 81 44.34 -64.10 -11.68
N HIS A 82 44.78 -64.28 -12.93
CA HIS A 82 44.82 -63.23 -13.96
C HIS A 82 43.52 -62.42 -14.09
N LEU A 83 42.37 -63.09 -14.11
CA LEU A 83 41.05 -62.45 -14.27
C LEU A 83 40.69 -61.59 -13.06
N TRP A 84 41.08 -62.00 -11.85
CA TRP A 84 40.83 -61.25 -10.62
C TRP A 84 41.67 -59.98 -10.56
N ASN A 85 42.97 -60.09 -10.87
CA ASN A 85 43.89 -58.96 -10.89
C ASN A 85 43.52 -57.94 -11.99
N LEU A 86 43.13 -58.42 -13.18
CA LEU A 86 42.64 -57.54 -14.25
C LEU A 86 41.33 -56.83 -13.85
N GLY A 87 40.43 -57.51 -13.13
CA GLY A 87 39.23 -56.90 -12.58
C GLY A 87 39.53 -55.77 -11.57
N LEU A 88 40.51 -55.98 -10.69
CA LEU A 88 40.96 -54.96 -9.74
C LEU A 88 41.64 -53.77 -10.43
N GLU A 89 42.49 -54.02 -11.43
CA GLU A 89 43.13 -52.98 -12.24
C GLU A 89 42.10 -52.14 -13.00
N ALA A 90 41.11 -52.79 -13.63
CA ALA A 90 40.02 -52.10 -14.31
C ALA A 90 39.17 -51.26 -13.34
N SER A 91 38.88 -51.77 -12.13
CA SER A 91 38.17 -51.03 -11.08
C SER A 91 38.95 -49.79 -10.64
N ILE A 92 40.27 -49.91 -10.44
CA ILE A 92 41.14 -48.78 -10.08
C ILE A 92 41.19 -47.75 -11.20
N ALA A 93 41.35 -48.18 -12.46
CA ALA A 93 41.33 -47.29 -13.62
C ALA A 93 40.02 -46.49 -13.70
N LEU A 94 38.87 -47.16 -13.55
CA LEU A 94 37.55 -46.52 -13.57
C LEU A 94 37.37 -45.55 -12.40
N SER A 95 37.81 -45.93 -11.19
CA SER A 95 37.73 -45.06 -10.01
C SER A 95 38.57 -43.79 -10.14
N LEU A 96 39.77 -43.88 -10.75
CA LEU A 96 40.63 -42.74 -11.05
C LEU A 96 40.02 -41.82 -12.10
N ILE A 97 39.38 -42.37 -13.12
CA ILE A 97 38.66 -41.61 -14.14
C ILE A 97 37.50 -40.83 -13.50
N ILE A 98 36.63 -41.49 -12.73
CA ILE A 98 35.50 -40.84 -12.06
C ILE A 98 35.98 -39.72 -11.14
N THR A 99 37.04 -39.97 -10.37
CA THR A 99 37.60 -38.99 -9.44
C THR A 99 38.19 -37.77 -10.16
N ALA A 100 38.90 -37.97 -11.28
CA ALA A 100 39.47 -36.87 -12.04
C ALA A 100 38.41 -36.01 -12.73
N PHE A 101 37.39 -36.62 -13.32
CA PHE A 101 36.25 -35.89 -13.90
C PHE A 101 35.45 -35.14 -12.84
N GLY A 102 35.23 -35.74 -11.66
CA GLY A 102 34.57 -35.07 -10.54
C GLY A 102 35.30 -33.81 -10.07
N LEU A 103 36.64 -33.86 -9.99
CA LEU A 103 37.45 -32.70 -9.60
C LEU A 103 37.46 -31.58 -10.66
N ASP A 104 37.46 -31.92 -11.94
CA ASP A 104 37.45 -30.92 -13.01
C ASP A 104 36.09 -30.19 -13.08
N GLU A 105 35.00 -30.92 -12.93
CA GLU A 105 33.65 -30.36 -12.94
C GLU A 105 33.39 -29.43 -11.74
N ILE A 106 33.88 -29.79 -10.54
CA ILE A 106 33.85 -28.87 -9.38
C ILE A 106 34.60 -27.58 -9.69
N LYS A 107 35.75 -27.67 -10.34
CA LYS A 107 36.55 -26.50 -10.65
C LYS A 107 35.87 -25.61 -11.70
N ASN A 108 35.28 -26.21 -12.73
CA ASN A 108 34.50 -25.50 -13.76
C ASN A 108 33.26 -24.83 -13.16
N PHE A 109 32.61 -25.47 -12.18
CA PHE A 109 31.50 -24.88 -11.43
C PHE A 109 31.97 -23.69 -10.58
N ILE A 110 33.10 -23.79 -9.90
CA ILE A 110 33.67 -22.70 -9.11
C ILE A 110 34.10 -21.53 -10.00
N SER A 111 34.65 -21.80 -11.19
CA SER A 111 35.02 -20.73 -12.13
C SER A 111 33.82 -20.04 -12.76
N HIS A 112 32.73 -20.76 -13.06
CA HIS A 112 31.47 -20.14 -13.52
C HIS A 112 30.79 -19.30 -12.42
N LYS A 113 31.02 -19.63 -11.15
CA LYS A 113 30.50 -18.87 -10.00
C LYS A 113 31.31 -17.62 -9.67
N ARG A 114 32.54 -17.49 -10.18
CA ARG A 114 33.29 -16.23 -10.15
C ARG A 114 32.81 -15.33 -11.29
N GLU A 115 31.66 -14.70 -11.02
CA GLU A 115 31.23 -13.37 -11.47
C GLU A 115 31.70 -12.95 -12.86
N ASN A 116 30.76 -12.94 -13.81
CA ASN A 116 30.89 -12.13 -15.01
C ASN A 116 30.82 -10.66 -14.56
N PRO A 117 31.90 -9.86 -14.64
CA PRO A 117 31.91 -8.48 -14.15
C PRO A 117 30.88 -7.59 -14.86
N GLN A 118 30.47 -8.01 -16.07
CA GLN A 118 29.43 -7.36 -16.85
C GLN A 118 28.05 -7.45 -16.19
N ASP A 119 27.72 -8.56 -15.54
CA ASP A 119 26.41 -8.75 -14.89
C ASP A 119 26.29 -7.90 -13.62
N LEU A 120 27.40 -7.73 -12.90
CA LEU A 120 27.48 -6.80 -11.76
C LEU A 120 27.30 -5.34 -12.19
N LEU A 121 27.91 -4.93 -13.31
CA LEU A 121 27.74 -3.59 -13.87
C LEU A 121 26.29 -3.35 -14.31
N ASN A 122 25.68 -4.32 -14.99
CA ASN A 122 24.27 -4.24 -15.40
C ASN A 122 23.32 -4.14 -14.19
N LEU A 123 23.57 -4.92 -13.13
CA LEU A 123 22.80 -4.85 -11.90
C LEU A 123 22.97 -3.50 -11.18
N GLN A 124 24.19 -2.98 -11.14
CA GLN A 124 24.46 -1.67 -10.55
C GLN A 124 23.74 -0.55 -11.33
N GLN A 125 23.72 -0.65 -12.66
CA GLN A 125 22.99 0.30 -13.50
C GLN A 125 21.47 0.22 -13.24
N GLN A 126 20.89 -0.98 -13.18
CA GLN A 126 19.48 -1.16 -12.85
C GLN A 126 19.11 -0.62 -11.47
N ILE A 127 19.98 -0.81 -10.47
CA ILE A 127 19.78 -0.25 -9.13
C ILE A 127 19.76 1.29 -9.19
N ASN A 128 20.69 1.91 -9.91
CA ASN A 128 20.75 3.37 -10.05
C ASN A 128 19.52 3.93 -10.79
N GLU A 129 19.06 3.26 -11.84
CA GLU A 129 17.85 3.66 -12.59
C GLU A 129 16.61 3.56 -11.70
N ASN A 130 16.47 2.47 -10.94
CA ASN A 130 15.37 2.29 -9.99
C ASN A 130 15.41 3.32 -8.85
N GLN A 131 16.60 3.67 -8.35
CA GLN A 131 16.76 4.73 -7.34
C GLN A 131 16.30 6.09 -7.88
N LYS A 132 16.73 6.47 -9.09
CA LYS A 132 16.27 7.71 -9.73
C LYS A 132 14.77 7.73 -9.98
N ALA A 133 14.20 6.61 -10.41
CA ALA A 133 12.75 6.48 -10.58
C ALA A 133 12.02 6.68 -9.23
N PHE A 134 12.53 6.07 -8.16
CA PHE A 134 11.97 6.22 -6.82
C PHE A 134 12.04 7.67 -6.32
N GLU A 135 13.20 8.32 -6.43
CA GLU A 135 13.37 9.74 -6.05
C GLU A 135 12.42 10.66 -6.82
N ASN A 136 12.21 10.41 -8.11
CA ASN A 136 11.26 11.18 -8.91
C ASN A 136 9.81 10.94 -8.46
N THR A 137 9.44 9.70 -8.15
CA THR A 137 8.10 9.42 -7.60
C THR A 137 7.89 10.09 -6.24
N GLU A 138 8.89 10.06 -5.36
CA GLU A 138 8.84 10.69 -4.05
C GLU A 138 8.66 12.21 -4.17
N LYS A 139 9.43 12.87 -5.05
CA LYS A 139 9.26 14.31 -5.33
C LYS A 139 7.87 14.63 -5.85
N ASN A 140 7.33 13.83 -6.77
CA ASN A 140 5.97 14.05 -7.30
C ASN A 140 4.91 13.88 -6.20
N TYR A 141 5.04 12.88 -5.33
CA TYR A 141 4.14 12.71 -4.19
C TYR A 141 4.24 13.89 -3.21
N GLN A 142 5.45 14.39 -2.94
CA GLN A 142 5.65 15.56 -2.08
C GLN A 142 4.95 16.81 -2.65
N VAL A 143 5.08 17.05 -3.95
CA VAL A 143 4.40 18.17 -4.64
C VAL A 143 2.87 18.02 -4.54
N ASN A 144 2.35 16.82 -4.80
CA ASN A 144 0.90 16.56 -4.72
C ASN A 144 0.36 16.73 -3.29
N ILE A 145 1.11 16.28 -2.27
CA ILE A 145 0.74 16.46 -0.86
C ILE A 145 0.70 17.95 -0.51
N ASN A 146 1.71 18.71 -0.94
CA ASN A 146 1.74 20.16 -0.68
C ASN A 146 0.57 20.88 -1.34
N GLN A 147 0.23 20.51 -2.59
CA GLN A 147 -0.95 21.05 -3.28
C GLN A 147 -2.25 20.72 -2.54
N LEU A 148 -2.45 19.46 -2.16
CA LEU A 148 -3.62 19.03 -1.39
C LEU A 148 -3.74 19.72 -0.03
N THR A 149 -2.60 19.99 0.62
CA THR A 149 -2.56 20.70 1.91
C THR A 149 -3.01 22.15 1.72
N ASN A 150 -2.48 22.84 0.70
CA ASN A 150 -2.90 24.20 0.38
C ASN A 150 -4.39 24.27 0.00
N ASP A 151 -4.90 23.30 -0.76
CA ASP A 151 -6.32 23.20 -1.12
C ASP A 151 -7.21 22.95 0.11
N LEU A 152 -6.73 22.18 1.09
CA LEU A 152 -7.44 21.96 2.35
C LEU A 152 -7.49 23.24 3.19
N ASP A 153 -6.37 23.95 3.31
CA ASP A 153 -6.29 25.19 4.09
C ASP A 153 -7.21 26.27 3.49
N THR A 154 -7.18 26.46 2.17
CA THR A 154 -8.07 27.41 1.49
C THR A 154 -9.55 27.03 1.64
N LYS A 155 -9.89 25.73 1.56
CA LYS A 155 -11.26 25.27 1.83
C LYS A 155 -11.66 25.50 3.28
N ALA A 156 -10.78 25.29 4.24
CA ALA A 156 -11.05 25.51 5.65
C ALA A 156 -11.31 27.00 5.94
N GLU A 157 -10.53 27.90 5.33
CA GLU A 157 -10.76 29.35 5.40
C GLU A 157 -12.11 29.74 4.80
N ASN A 158 -12.43 29.24 3.60
CA ASN A 158 -13.72 29.49 2.95
C ASN A 158 -14.89 29.00 3.81
N LEU A 159 -14.76 27.82 4.42
CA LEU A 159 -15.79 27.26 5.31
C LEU A 159 -16.01 28.15 6.54
N LYS A 160 -14.92 28.70 7.10
CA LYS A 160 -14.99 29.64 8.22
C LYS A 160 -15.69 30.95 7.82
N LEU A 161 -15.43 31.47 6.63
CA LEU A 161 -16.10 32.66 6.10
C LEU A 161 -17.59 32.40 5.89
N THR A 162 -17.95 31.29 5.23
CA THR A 162 -19.35 30.90 5.02
C THR A 162 -20.09 30.68 6.35
N TYR A 163 -19.43 30.10 7.35
CA TYR A 163 -20.02 29.95 8.68
C TYR A 163 -20.33 31.31 9.33
N LEU A 164 -19.41 32.27 9.22
CA LEU A 164 -19.59 33.62 9.77
C LEU A 164 -20.70 34.38 9.04
N GLU A 165 -20.78 34.27 7.71
CA GLU A 165 -21.90 34.81 6.92
C GLU A 165 -23.24 34.19 7.34
N ASN A 166 -23.29 32.88 7.57
CA ASN A 166 -24.50 32.18 8.01
C ASN A 166 -24.96 32.67 9.40
N GLU A 167 -24.04 32.86 10.34
CA GLU A 167 -24.35 33.40 11.66
C GLU A 167 -24.86 34.85 11.59
N ASN A 168 -24.31 35.68 10.71
CA ASN A 168 -24.83 37.03 10.48
C ASN A 168 -26.24 36.98 9.89
N LEU A 169 -26.48 36.14 8.87
CA LEU A 169 -27.81 35.97 8.27
C LEU A 169 -28.85 35.49 9.29
N LYS A 170 -28.48 34.59 10.21
CA LYS A 170 -29.39 34.18 11.30
C LYS A 170 -29.75 35.32 12.23
N LYS A 171 -28.78 36.18 12.57
CA LYS A 171 -29.04 37.38 13.39
C LYS A 171 -29.99 38.33 12.68
N ASP A 172 -29.70 38.67 11.42
CA ASP A 172 -30.54 39.55 10.61
C ASP A 172 -31.96 39.01 10.46
N LEU A 173 -32.10 37.69 10.28
CA LEU A 173 -33.41 37.03 10.19
C LEU A 173 -34.17 37.09 11.52
N THR A 174 -33.47 36.94 12.64
CA THR A 174 -34.06 37.06 13.98
C THR A 174 -34.53 38.48 14.25
N GLU A 175 -33.71 39.48 13.94
CA GLU A 175 -34.08 40.90 14.09
C GLU A 175 -35.26 41.28 13.20
N ASN A 176 -35.27 40.83 11.94
CA ASN A 176 -36.41 41.07 11.04
C ASN A 176 -37.68 40.39 11.53
N THR A 177 -37.59 39.19 12.11
CA THR A 177 -38.75 38.49 12.68
C THR A 177 -39.30 39.27 13.87
N GLN A 178 -38.45 39.71 14.78
CA GLN A 178 -38.85 40.54 15.92
C GLN A 178 -39.47 41.87 15.47
N ARG A 179 -38.89 42.53 14.45
CA ARG A 179 -39.42 43.77 13.89
C ARG A 179 -40.78 43.56 13.23
N LYS A 180 -40.95 42.46 12.50
CA LYS A 180 -42.23 42.08 11.91
C LYS A 180 -43.28 41.89 13.01
N ASP A 181 -42.98 41.14 14.06
CA ASP A 181 -43.93 40.89 15.15
C ASP A 181 -44.31 42.17 15.89
N TYR A 182 -43.36 43.08 16.09
CA TYR A 182 -43.62 44.42 16.63
C TYR A 182 -44.58 45.22 15.74
N LEU A 183 -44.31 45.31 14.44
CA LEU A 183 -45.15 46.03 13.49
C LEU A 183 -46.56 45.43 13.38
N LEU A 184 -46.67 44.11 13.51
CA LEU A 184 -47.96 43.41 13.48
C LEU A 184 -48.80 43.74 14.72
N ASN A 185 -48.17 43.80 15.90
CA ASN A 185 -48.83 44.26 17.13
C ASN A 185 -49.25 45.74 17.06
N GLU A 186 -48.42 46.60 16.48
CA GLU A 186 -48.74 48.02 16.28
C GLU A 186 -49.93 48.18 15.32
N LEU A 187 -49.95 47.40 14.24
CA LEU A 187 -51.08 47.36 13.30
C LEU A 187 -52.37 46.92 13.99
N ASP A 188 -52.33 45.84 14.79
CA ASP A 188 -53.50 45.35 15.53
C ASP A 188 -54.04 46.41 16.52
N GLN A 189 -53.17 47.17 17.18
CA GLN A 189 -53.58 48.29 18.03
C GLN A 189 -54.25 49.39 17.22
N LYS A 190 -53.68 49.76 16.06
CA LYS A 190 -54.26 50.78 15.18
C LYS A 190 -55.62 50.36 14.63
N VAL A 191 -55.79 49.08 14.28
CA VAL A 191 -57.07 48.53 13.84
C VAL A 191 -58.13 48.69 14.93
N LYS A 192 -57.81 48.34 16.18
CA LYS A 192 -58.73 48.53 17.31
C LYS A 192 -59.07 50.01 17.55
N GLU A 193 -58.08 50.89 17.49
CA GLU A 193 -58.31 52.33 17.61
C GLU A 193 -59.24 52.86 16.50
N THR A 194 -59.09 52.38 15.27
CA THR A 194 -59.98 52.74 14.16
C THR A 194 -61.39 52.19 14.35
N GLU A 195 -61.55 50.95 14.83
CA GLU A 195 -62.86 50.37 15.15
C GLU A 195 -63.56 51.19 16.25
N ASP A 196 -62.86 51.53 17.33
CA ASP A 196 -63.39 52.36 18.42
C ASP A 196 -63.80 53.77 17.94
N LEU A 197 -62.99 54.38 17.08
CA LEU A 197 -63.31 55.67 16.48
C LEU A 197 -64.52 55.59 15.55
N GLN A 198 -64.67 54.50 14.83
CA GLN A 198 -65.79 54.27 13.93
C GLN A 198 -67.10 54.08 14.70
N VAL A 199 -67.09 53.33 15.81
CA VAL A 199 -68.22 53.24 16.73
C VAL A 199 -68.62 54.61 17.28
N LYS A 200 -67.65 55.41 17.76
CA LYS A 200 -67.93 56.78 18.25
C LYS A 200 -68.50 57.69 17.18
N LEU A 201 -68.02 57.54 15.95
CA LEU A 201 -68.50 58.30 14.80
C LEU A 201 -69.96 57.93 14.49
N ASP A 202 -70.30 56.64 14.50
CA ASP A 202 -71.67 56.17 14.33
C ASP A 202 -72.60 56.69 15.46
N GLU A 203 -72.17 56.64 16.72
CA GLU A 203 -72.90 57.22 17.86
C GLU A 203 -73.14 58.74 17.69
N LEU A 204 -72.15 59.46 17.19
CA LEU A 204 -72.27 60.89 16.91
C LEU A 204 -73.22 61.16 15.73
N TYR A 205 -73.17 60.34 14.67
CA TYR A 205 -74.11 60.43 13.56
C TYR A 205 -75.54 60.17 14.02
N GLU A 206 -75.77 59.19 14.89
CA GLU A 206 -77.08 58.90 15.47
C GLU A 206 -77.57 60.07 16.33
N LYS A 207 -76.72 60.63 17.20
CA LYS A 207 -77.06 61.84 17.99
C LYS A 207 -77.37 63.05 17.11
N ILE A 208 -76.60 63.26 16.04
CA ILE A 208 -76.85 64.35 15.08
C ILE A 208 -78.17 64.12 14.35
N SER A 209 -78.47 62.88 13.92
CA SER A 209 -79.74 62.52 13.29
C SER A 209 -80.91 62.83 14.23
N PHE A 210 -80.81 62.41 15.49
CA PHE A 210 -81.81 62.69 16.52
C PHE A 210 -82.03 64.19 16.77
N LEU A 211 -80.95 64.99 16.73
CA LEU A 211 -81.03 66.44 16.84
C LEU A 211 -81.52 67.14 15.56
N LYS A 212 -81.44 66.48 14.40
CA LYS A 212 -81.93 67.01 13.12
C LYS A 212 -83.42 66.74 12.89
N ASP A 213 -84.02 65.82 13.65
CA ASP A 213 -85.47 65.64 13.64
C ASP A 213 -86.16 66.85 14.28
N GLU A 214 -86.47 67.83 13.43
CA GLU A 214 -87.18 69.06 13.78
C GLU A 214 -88.52 68.77 14.48
N GLU A 215 -89.19 67.67 14.13
CA GLU A 215 -90.45 67.24 14.75
C GLU A 215 -90.26 66.89 16.23
N PHE A 216 -89.21 66.15 16.58
CA PHE A 216 -88.88 65.82 17.96
C PHE A 216 -88.46 67.05 18.77
N LEU A 217 -87.65 67.95 18.18
CA LEU A 217 -87.25 69.19 18.84
C LEU A 217 -88.44 70.13 19.08
N LEU A 218 -89.37 70.23 18.13
CA LEU A 218 -90.61 70.99 18.27
C LEU A 218 -91.52 70.40 19.35
N GLU A 219 -91.64 69.07 19.42
CA GLU A 219 -92.43 68.39 20.44
C GLU A 219 -91.83 68.60 21.83
N LYS A 220 -90.51 68.41 21.99
CA LYS A 220 -89.80 68.65 23.25
C LYS A 220 -89.92 70.10 23.72
N ASN A 221 -89.76 71.07 22.82
CA ASN A 221 -89.97 72.48 23.13
C ASN A 221 -91.42 72.78 23.55
N LYS A 222 -92.42 72.17 22.91
CA LYS A 222 -93.82 72.30 23.33
C LYS A 222 -94.05 71.74 24.74
N THR A 223 -93.47 70.60 25.09
CA THR A 223 -93.53 70.05 26.46
C THR A 223 -92.85 70.97 27.47
N SER A 224 -91.63 71.44 27.19
CA SER A 224 -90.93 72.37 28.08
C SER A 224 -91.65 73.71 28.24
N LEU A 225 -92.28 74.22 27.17
CA LEU A 225 -93.11 75.44 27.24
C LEU A 225 -94.36 75.22 28.10
N LYS A 226 -95.01 74.05 28.01
CA LYS A 226 -96.13 73.69 28.87
C LYS A 226 -95.71 73.58 30.34
N GLU A 227 -94.57 72.94 30.63
CA GLU A 227 -94.04 72.85 32.00
C GLU A 227 -93.70 74.25 32.56
N ILE A 228 -93.17 75.16 31.74
CA ILE A 228 -92.92 76.56 32.13
C ILE A 228 -94.23 77.31 32.39
N GLU A 229 -95.28 77.10 31.58
CA GLU A 229 -96.60 77.68 31.80
C GLU A 229 -97.27 77.15 33.08
N GLU A 230 -97.17 75.84 33.34
CA GLU A 230 -97.66 75.22 34.57
C GLU A 230 -96.92 75.78 35.80
N LEU A 231 -95.60 75.91 35.74
CA LEU A 231 -94.80 76.53 36.80
C LEU A 231 -95.12 78.02 37.00
N LYS A 232 -95.41 78.76 35.92
CA LYS A 232 -95.87 80.15 36.02
C LYS A 232 -97.23 80.27 36.70
N ASN A 233 -98.17 79.38 36.36
CA ASN A 233 -99.50 79.34 36.96
C ASN A 233 -99.48 78.86 38.42
N LEU A 234 -98.43 78.16 38.86
CA LEU A 234 -98.16 77.82 40.26
C LEU A 234 -97.49 78.96 41.06
N SER A 235 -97.01 80.01 40.39
CA SER A 235 -96.29 81.15 40.99
C SER A 235 -97.07 82.47 41.00
N ALA A 236 -98.32 82.47 40.56
CA ALA A 236 -99.27 83.58 40.59
C ALA A 236 -100.41 83.29 41.57
#